data_AF-A0A0A6X5R5-F1
#
_entry.id   AF-A0A0A6X5R5-F1
#
_cell.length_a   1.000
_cell.length_b   1.000
_cell.length_c   1.000
_cell.angle_alpha   90.00
_cell.angle_beta   90.00
_cell.angle_gamma   90.00
#
_symmetry.space_group_name_H-M   'P 1'
#
loop_
_entity.id
_entity.type
_entity.pdbx_description
1 polymer ?
#
loop_
_entity_poly.entity_id
_entity_poly.type
_entity_poly.pdbx_seq_one_letter_code
_entity_poly.pdbx_strand_id
1 'polypeptide(L)'
;MTAWSSFDGDQVAALTQGESFFADPGERDCPACGQRRLRAYFTAPENAKRPTLISYVWCGACDKFVGTRARHPEGLIFSDPLAMLSTAERRELERSLNGFLAHLDSLWDAGVLPQTFTA
;
A
#
# COMPACT_ATOMS: atom_id res chain seq x y z
N MET A 1 18.28 8.36 7.60
CA MET A 1 17.28 8.63 6.55
C MET A 1 17.39 7.49 5.56
N THR A 2 16.60 6.44 5.72
CA THR A 2 16.50 5.41 4.69
C THR A 2 15.74 6.00 3.50
N ALA A 3 16.33 5.89 2.32
CA ALA A 3 15.71 6.35 1.08
C ALA A 3 14.94 5.17 0.49
N TRP A 4 13.62 5.31 0.40
CA TRP A 4 12.79 4.30 -0.25
C TRP A 4 13.25 4.10 -1.70
N SER A 5 13.25 2.85 -2.15
CA SER A 5 13.64 2.49 -3.51
C SER A 5 12.61 1.57 -4.15
N SER A 6 12.56 1.52 -5.48
CA SER A 6 11.61 0.66 -6.17
C SER A 6 12.02 -0.82 -6.10
N PHE A 7 11.04 -1.72 -6.12
CA PHE A 7 11.27 -3.10 -6.54
C PHE A 7 11.71 -3.13 -8.02
N ASP A 8 12.59 -4.06 -8.38
CA ASP A 8 12.92 -4.35 -9.77
C ASP A 8 11.84 -5.18 -10.47
N GLY A 9 11.97 -5.42 -11.77
CA GLY A 9 10.95 -6.10 -12.58
C GLY A 9 10.64 -7.52 -12.11
N ASP A 10 11.66 -8.28 -11.72
CA ASP A 10 11.48 -9.67 -11.26
C ASP A 10 10.85 -9.69 -9.86
N GLN A 11 11.25 -8.77 -8.99
CA GLN A 11 10.62 -8.57 -7.69
C GLN A 11 9.14 -8.19 -7.85
N VAL A 12 8.80 -7.26 -8.75
CA VAL A 12 7.40 -6.90 -9.03
C VAL A 12 6.61 -8.09 -9.56
N ALA A 13 7.18 -8.89 -10.45
CA ALA A 13 6.54 -10.11 -10.94
C ALA A 13 6.31 -11.14 -9.82
N ALA A 14 7.23 -11.26 -8.85
CA ALA A 14 7.04 -12.12 -7.69
C ALA A 14 5.90 -11.63 -6.77
N LEU A 15 5.70 -10.31 -6.64
CA LEU A 15 4.62 -9.74 -5.82
C LEU A 15 3.21 -10.06 -6.33
N THR A 16 3.06 -10.37 -7.62
CA THR A 16 1.75 -10.73 -8.20
C THR A 16 1.45 -12.23 -8.10
N GLN A 17 2.40 -13.03 -7.62
CA GLN A 17 2.22 -14.46 -7.41
C GLN A 17 1.63 -14.74 -6.03
N GLY A 18 0.73 -15.72 -5.97
CA GLY A 18 0.07 -16.14 -4.72
C GLY A 18 -1.29 -15.49 -4.50
N GLU A 19 -1.76 -15.57 -3.26
CA GLU A 19 -3.07 -15.08 -2.86
C GLU A 19 -3.14 -13.56 -2.92
N SER A 20 -4.30 -12.98 -3.27
CA SER A 20 -4.46 -11.52 -3.29
C SER A 20 -4.37 -10.94 -1.88
N PHE A 21 -3.84 -9.72 -1.74
CA PHE A 21 -3.91 -8.97 -0.47
C PHE A 21 -5.35 -8.66 -0.04
N PHE A 22 -6.34 -8.77 -0.95
CA PHE A 22 -7.74 -8.66 -0.58
C PHE A 22 -8.25 -9.88 0.21
N ALA A 23 -7.64 -11.04 0.03
CA ALA A 23 -8.01 -12.28 0.70
C ALA A 23 -7.15 -12.53 1.95
N ASP A 24 -5.85 -12.25 1.88
CA ASP A 24 -4.93 -12.26 3.03
C ASP A 24 -4.14 -10.95 3.08
N PRO A 25 -4.61 -9.93 3.84
CA PRO A 25 -4.00 -8.62 3.87
C PRO A 25 -2.79 -8.53 4.81
N GLY A 26 -2.38 -9.62 5.48
CA GLY A 26 -1.28 -9.64 6.45
C GLY A 26 0.13 -9.49 5.86
N GLU A 27 1.14 -9.52 6.74
CA GLU A 27 2.55 -9.45 6.30
C GLU A 27 2.96 -10.71 5.53
N ARG A 28 3.76 -10.51 4.48
CA ARG A 28 4.30 -11.57 3.62
C ARG A 28 5.81 -11.48 3.48
N ASP A 29 6.39 -12.53 2.90
CA ASP A 29 7.82 -12.58 2.62
C ASP A 29 8.19 -11.63 1.47
N CYS A 30 9.19 -10.79 1.72
CA CYS A 30 9.66 -9.82 0.73
C CYS A 30 10.57 -10.51 -0.31
N PRO A 31 10.31 -10.38 -1.62
CA PRO A 31 11.15 -10.99 -2.65
C PRO A 31 12.55 -10.38 -2.76
N ALA A 32 12.79 -9.22 -2.14
CA ALA A 32 14.08 -8.54 -2.20
C ALA A 32 15.01 -8.87 -1.02
N CYS A 33 14.48 -9.08 0.19
CA CYS A 33 15.28 -9.30 1.40
C CYS A 33 14.91 -10.57 2.18
N GLY A 34 13.87 -11.29 1.76
CA GLY A 34 13.38 -12.52 2.41
C GLY A 34 12.70 -12.33 3.76
N GLN A 35 12.58 -11.10 4.26
CA GLN A 35 11.93 -10.82 5.54
C GLN A 35 10.41 -10.80 5.40
N ARG A 36 9.69 -11.35 6.39
CA ARG A 36 8.23 -11.30 6.46
C ARG A 36 7.71 -9.94 6.94
N ARG A 37 7.96 -8.89 6.15
CA ARG A 37 7.54 -7.50 6.41
C ARG A 37 7.02 -6.80 5.16
N LEU A 38 6.57 -7.57 4.18
CA LEU A 38 5.91 -7.05 3.00
C LEU A 38 4.45 -6.74 3.34
N ARG A 39 4.06 -5.48 3.13
CA ARG A 39 2.80 -4.88 3.55
C ARG A 39 2.11 -4.24 2.35
N ALA A 40 0.80 -4.06 2.42
CA ALA A 40 0.02 -3.45 1.34
C ALA A 40 -1.01 -2.45 1.87
N TYR A 41 -1.26 -1.43 1.05
CA TYR A 41 -2.23 -0.38 1.30
C TYR A 41 -2.93 -0.01 -0.02
N PHE A 42 -4.24 0.20 0.06
CA PHE A 42 -5.13 0.45 -1.06
C PHE A 42 -5.97 1.70 -0.79
N THR A 43 -6.15 2.54 -1.81
CA THR A 43 -7.00 3.72 -1.70
C THR A 43 -7.72 3.97 -3.03
N ALA A 44 -8.96 4.45 -2.94
CA ALA A 44 -9.81 4.79 -4.07
C ALA A 44 -10.14 6.28 -3.99
N PRO A 45 -9.45 7.16 -4.74
CA PRO A 45 -9.74 8.58 -4.70
C PRO A 45 -11.15 8.87 -5.25
N GLU A 46 -11.98 9.50 -4.42
CA GLU A 46 -13.39 9.83 -4.76
C GLU A 46 -13.52 10.73 -6.00
N ASN A 47 -12.54 11.60 -6.25
CA ASN A 47 -12.57 12.58 -7.33
C ASN A 47 -12.06 12.05 -8.70
N ALA A 48 -11.76 10.76 -8.81
CA ALA A 48 -11.29 10.21 -10.08
C ALA A 48 -12.44 10.15 -11.10
N LYS A 49 -12.22 10.67 -12.31
CA LYS A 49 -13.19 10.61 -13.44
C LYS A 49 -13.65 9.18 -13.76
N ARG A 50 -12.88 8.17 -13.35
CA ARG A 50 -13.19 6.74 -13.46
C ARG A 50 -12.82 6.05 -12.15
N PRO A 51 -13.59 5.05 -11.68
CA PRO A 51 -13.24 4.26 -10.50
C PRO A 51 -11.83 3.67 -10.63
N THR A 52 -10.89 4.19 -9.85
CA THR A 52 -9.47 3.84 -9.91
C THR A 52 -9.04 3.36 -8.53
N LEU A 53 -8.38 2.21 -8.48
CA LEU A 53 -7.74 1.70 -7.29
C LEU A 53 -6.25 2.00 -7.37
N ILE A 54 -5.71 2.65 -6.35
CA ILE A 54 -4.28 2.86 -6.17
C ILE A 54 -3.82 1.89 -5.09
N SER A 55 -2.76 1.14 -5.36
CA SER A 55 -2.14 0.27 -4.36
C SER A 55 -0.68 0.63 -4.16
N TYR A 56 -0.23 0.53 -2.91
CA TYR A 56 1.15 0.66 -2.49
C TYR A 56 1.52 -0.64 -1.77
N VAL A 57 2.54 -1.32 -2.27
CA VAL A 57 3.13 -2.50 -1.63
C VAL A 57 4.54 -2.12 -1.23
N TRP A 58 4.92 -2.34 0.02
CA TRP A 58 6.23 -1.96 0.53
C TRP A 58 6.77 -2.97 1.53
N CYS A 59 8.07 -2.93 1.78
CA CYS A 59 8.71 -3.73 2.81
C CYS A 59 9.32 -2.85 3.89
N GLY A 60 8.82 -2.95 5.13
CA GLY A 60 9.36 -2.24 6.30
C GLY A 60 10.71 -2.77 6.82
N ALA A 61 11.40 -3.62 6.05
CA ALA A 61 12.74 -4.12 6.38
C ALA A 61 13.84 -3.57 5.46
N CYS A 62 13.55 -3.41 4.17
CA CYS A 62 14.53 -2.98 3.16
C CYS A 62 14.11 -1.71 2.40
N ASP A 63 13.02 -1.07 2.84
CA ASP A 63 12.47 0.16 2.28
C ASP A 63 12.27 0.11 0.76
N LYS A 64 11.91 -1.07 0.27
CA LYS A 64 11.50 -1.26 -1.13
C LYS A 64 9.99 -1.12 -1.26
N PHE A 65 9.55 -0.51 -2.36
CA PHE A 65 8.13 -0.34 -2.62
C PHE A 65 7.79 -0.40 -4.11
N VAL A 66 6.51 -0.57 -4.39
CA VAL A 66 5.91 -0.38 -5.71
C VAL A 66 4.52 0.24 -5.53
N GLY A 67 4.21 1.24 -6.35
CA GLY A 67 2.88 1.83 -6.45
C GLY A 67 2.26 1.46 -7.79
N THR A 68 1.02 0.96 -7.78
CA THR A 68 0.30 0.63 -9.02
C THR A 68 -1.07 1.28 -9.06
N ARG A 69 -1.62 1.41 -10.27
CA ARG A 69 -2.97 1.90 -10.51
C ARG A 69 -3.72 0.88 -11.36
N ALA A 70 -4.90 0.50 -10.92
CA ALA A 70 -5.78 -0.43 -11.61
C ALA A 70 -7.21 0.11 -11.67
N ARG A 71 -8.05 -0.52 -12.50
CA ARG A 71 -9.49 -0.27 -12.44
C ARG A 71 -9.99 -0.72 -11.06
N HIS A 72 -10.80 0.11 -10.41
CA HIS A 72 -11.45 -0.28 -9.16
C HIS A 72 -12.43 -1.43 -9.43
N PRO A 73 -12.29 -2.59 -8.78
CA PRO A 73 -13.26 -3.68 -8.92
C PRO A 73 -14.64 -3.23 -8.45
N GLU A 74 -15.69 -3.59 -9.17
CA GLU A 74 -17.06 -3.33 -8.71
C GLU A 74 -17.34 -4.15 -7.44
N GLY A 75 -17.96 -3.54 -6.44
CA GLY A 75 -18.31 -4.20 -5.17
C GLY A 75 -17.19 -4.33 -4.14
N LEU A 76 -15.94 -3.97 -4.46
CA LEU A 76 -14.85 -4.00 -3.47
C LEU A 76 -15.05 -2.91 -2.40
N ILE A 77 -15.24 -3.32 -1.15
CA ILE A 77 -15.34 -2.42 0.00
C ILE A 77 -14.14 -2.67 0.92
N PHE A 78 -13.49 -1.59 1.37
CA PHE A 78 -12.36 -1.68 2.30
C PHE A 78 -12.33 -0.49 3.25
N SER A 79 -11.74 -0.70 4.43
CA SER A 79 -11.46 0.41 5.36
C SER A 79 -10.28 1.22 4.86
N ASP A 80 -10.44 2.53 4.67
CA ASP A 80 -9.34 3.45 4.35
C ASP A 80 -9.04 4.31 5.60
N PRO A 81 -8.00 3.98 6.38
CA PRO A 81 -7.63 4.76 7.57
C PRO A 81 -7.20 6.20 7.23
N LEU A 82 -6.83 6.48 5.98
CA LEU A 82 -6.51 7.83 5.52
C LEU A 82 -7.73 8.58 4.98
N ALA A 83 -8.90 7.94 4.86
CA ALA A 83 -10.14 8.62 4.44
C ALA A 83 -10.62 9.66 5.47
N MET A 84 -10.24 9.51 6.73
CA MET A 84 -10.55 10.49 7.78
C MET A 84 -9.65 11.73 7.75
N LEU A 85 -8.56 11.72 6.97
CA LEU A 85 -7.67 12.87 6.86
C LEU A 85 -8.35 14.01 6.11
N SER A 86 -8.14 15.23 6.60
CA SER A 86 -8.50 16.43 5.85
C SER A 86 -7.71 16.50 4.53
N THR A 87 -8.24 17.25 3.57
CA THR A 87 -7.54 17.48 2.29
C THR A 87 -6.15 18.10 2.49
N ALA A 88 -5.97 18.93 3.53
CA ALA A 88 -4.67 19.55 3.84
C ALA A 88 -3.66 18.51 4.35
N GLU A 89 -4.06 17.66 5.30
CA GLU A 89 -3.21 16.58 5.83
C GLU A 89 -2.84 15.58 4.74
N ARG A 90 -3.79 15.24 3.88
CA ARG A 90 -3.54 14.34 2.75
C ARG A 90 -2.57 14.94 1.74
N ARG A 91 -2.71 16.24 1.40
CA ARG A 91 -1.76 16.95 0.53
C ARG A 91 -0.37 17.07 1.14
N GLU A 92 -0.26 17.22 2.46
CA GLU A 92 1.01 17.23 3.17
C GLU A 92 1.71 15.87 3.04
N LEU A 93 1.00 14.78 3.31
CA LEU A 93 1.51 13.42 3.17
C LEU A 93 1.92 13.10 1.73
N GLU A 94 1.08 13.44 0.76
CA GLU A 94 1.33 13.19 -0.66
C GLU A 94 2.44 14.10 -1.24
N ARG A 95 2.91 15.12 -0.51
CA ARG A 95 4.01 16.00 -0.95
C ARG A 95 5.33 15.25 -1.13
N SER A 96 5.53 14.18 -0.37
CA SER A 96 6.73 13.35 -0.43
C SER A 96 6.36 11.88 -0.37
N LEU A 97 6.70 11.13 -1.41
CA LEU A 97 6.49 9.69 -1.45
C LEU A 97 7.18 8.96 -0.27
N ASN A 98 8.38 9.42 0.11
CA ASN A 98 9.09 8.86 1.26
C ASN A 98 8.36 9.13 2.58
N GLY A 99 7.80 10.33 2.73
CA GLY A 99 7.01 10.69 3.92
C GLY A 99 5.71 9.90 3.99
N PHE A 100 5.05 9.72 2.83
CA PHE A 100 3.86 8.90 2.71
C PHE A 100 4.12 7.43 3.08
N LEU A 101 5.17 6.81 2.53
CA LEU A 101 5.51 5.41 2.84
C LEU A 101 5.91 5.22 4.30
N ALA A 102 6.69 6.16 4.87
CA ALA A 102 7.03 6.12 6.30
C ALA A 102 5.78 6.26 7.19
N HIS A 103 4.80 7.06 6.78
CA HIS A 103 3.53 7.19 7.48
C HIS A 103 2.73 5.88 7.44
N LEU A 104 2.62 5.24 6.28
CA LEU A 104 1.98 3.93 6.15
C LEU A 104 2.65 2.86 7.01
N ASP A 105 3.99 2.86 7.04
CA ASP A 105 4.75 1.93 7.86
C ASP A 105 4.48 2.13 9.36
N SER A 106 4.41 3.38 9.82
CA SER A 106 4.03 3.71 11.19
C SER A 106 2.59 3.29 11.54
N LEU A 107 1.65 3.39 10.60
CA LEU A 107 0.27 2.93 10.83
C LEU A 107 0.18 1.42 10.98
N TRP A 108 1.04 0.69 10.27
CA TRP A 108 1.15 -0.75 10.45
C TRP A 108 1.68 -1.10 11.84
N ASP A 109 2.77 -0.46 12.25
CA ASP A 109 3.37 -0.72 13.57
C ASP A 109 2.43 -0.31 14.73
N ALA A 110 1.53 0.65 14.48
CA ALA A 110 0.46 1.04 15.40
C ALA A 110 -0.76 0.10 15.41
N GLY A 111 -0.80 -0.92 14.53
CA GLY A 111 -1.93 -1.86 14.40
C GLY A 111 -3.18 -1.28 13.73
N VAL A 112 -3.05 -0.13 13.03
CA VAL A 112 -4.14 0.47 12.24
C VAL A 112 -4.26 -0.20 10.87
N LEU A 113 -3.13 -0.67 10.33
CA LEU A 113 -3.08 -1.56 9.18
C LEU A 113 -2.78 -3.00 9.65
N PRO A 114 -3.15 -4.05 8.88
CA PRO A 114 -3.72 -4.01 7.53
C PRO A 114 -5.16 -3.49 7.43
N GLN A 115 -5.57 -3.09 6.23
CA GLN A 115 -6.97 -2.77 5.93
C GLN A 115 -7.82 -4.03 5.98
N THR A 116 -9.09 -3.84 6.33
CA THR A 116 -10.10 -4.90 6.27
C THR A 116 -10.83 -4.80 4.95
N PHE A 117 -10.98 -5.93 4.26
CA PHE A 117 -11.72 -6.04 3.01
C PHE A 117 -13.02 -6.80 3.25
N THR A 118 -14.10 -6.31 2.67
CA THR A 118 -15.41 -6.96 2.69
C THR A 118 -15.87 -7.15 1.25
N ALA A 119 -16.34 -8.36 0.94
CA ALA A 119 -16.98 -8.72 -0.32
C ALA A 119 -18.51 -8.60 -0.21
#